data_AF-A0A7C9BG63-F1
#
_entry.id   AF-A0A7C9BG63-F1
#
_cell.length_a   1.000
_cell.length_b   1.000
_cell.length_c   1.000
_cell.angle_alpha   90.00
_cell.angle_beta   90.00
_cell.angle_gamma   90.00
#
_symmetry.space_group_name_H-M   'P 1'
#
loop_
_entity.id
_entity.type
_entity.pdbx_description
1 polymer ?
#
loop_
_entity_poly.entity_id
_entity_poly.type
_entity_poly.pdbx_seq_one_letter_code
_entity_poly.pdbx_strand_id
1 'polypeptide(L)'
;MNKPPLSLLIFFILLFGTFLLQSCGEDQAYTFEKFNEQALDFAKDDQLIDQQEYETLTQGIQSSDDRSFRTLKNENGEVDHGKVAAYLKKYFDAKGIPVIDIWKPGTASGTSANFNVSVYLENSVSMDGYVDANSTAFKATLLDLLTNLENFAATDTLNLNYINSTIIPVKAAATKDDITEFYQNLNRTNFKSQGGTRGTSDIGDVLSKILNQQKPHELSVLVSDFVFSPGGQNAVKYLEGQRSQIRSEFVAARGKNPNLSVAILQGQAQFEGTYYDQNDKPHAKLDAARPYYLWLIGTAAQIQQVLDARILEQTRNGFSNKLVIQSASEALQPPFKIMYRPRIGEFDSKSLAQGIITDAQAARDDRNKGIFEFNVAVNFSKGMQDAGYFLDSTNYKLSNEKYSLRAKTINDRNDPSLSGFTHLLTLRTTDLKDEKLRIDVVGKVPGWVYTTSSEDDTQIETNADEARKTFGFSYLVEGVSDAFYPRSQANPLYTIPLTIQK
;
A
#
# COMPACT_ATOMS: atom_id res chain seq x y z
N MET A 1 12.54 -11.54 -64.35
CA MET A 1 12.13 -10.14 -64.54
C MET A 1 10.76 -9.97 -63.94
N ASN A 2 10.65 -9.04 -62.99
CA ASN A 2 9.47 -8.72 -62.20
C ASN A 2 8.31 -8.18 -63.05
N LYS A 3 7.07 -8.54 -62.69
CA LYS A 3 5.92 -7.63 -62.47
C LYS A 3 4.68 -8.40 -61.92
N PRO A 4 3.68 -7.70 -61.33
CA PRO A 4 2.98 -7.99 -60.05
C PRO A 4 1.58 -8.66 -60.31
N PRO A 5 0.54 -8.78 -59.42
CA PRO A 5 0.00 -7.79 -58.47
C PRO A 5 -0.75 -8.30 -57.18
N LEU A 6 -1.20 -7.31 -56.40
CA LEU A 6 -2.43 -7.19 -55.58
C LEU A 6 -2.87 -8.25 -54.52
N SER A 7 -3.05 -7.69 -53.31
CA SER A 7 -4.01 -8.02 -52.25
C SER A 7 -4.02 -9.44 -51.66
N LEU A 8 -3.63 -9.55 -50.39
CA LEU A 8 -4.44 -10.27 -49.40
C LEU A 8 -4.13 -9.85 -47.96
N LEU A 9 -5.22 -9.61 -47.24
CA LEU A 9 -5.36 -9.52 -45.80
C LEU A 9 -4.60 -10.68 -45.11
N ILE A 10 -3.66 -10.40 -44.21
CA ILE A 10 -3.06 -11.44 -43.35
C ILE A 10 -3.19 -11.00 -41.89
N PHE A 11 -4.08 -11.74 -41.22
CA PHE A 11 -4.28 -11.81 -39.78
C PHE A 11 -2.98 -12.17 -39.07
N PHE A 12 -2.63 -11.40 -38.03
CA PHE A 12 -1.54 -11.76 -37.12
C PHE A 12 -2.01 -12.93 -36.24
N ILE A 13 -1.48 -14.13 -36.50
CA ILE A 13 -1.63 -15.30 -35.64
C ILE A 13 -0.62 -15.15 -34.50
N LEU A 14 -1.09 -14.90 -33.28
CA LEU A 14 -0.31 -15.10 -32.07
C LEU A 14 -0.36 -16.60 -31.72
N LEU A 15 0.80 -17.24 -31.76
CA LEU A 15 1.03 -18.60 -31.26
C LEU A 15 0.74 -18.61 -29.74
N PHE A 16 -0.39 -19.16 -29.33
CA PHE A 16 -0.54 -19.73 -28.00
C PHE A 16 -0.16 -21.21 -28.09
N GLY A 17 0.93 -21.57 -27.41
CA GLY A 17 1.34 -22.96 -27.24
C GLY A 17 0.29 -23.70 -26.43
N THR A 18 -0.48 -24.56 -27.10
CA THR A 18 -1.37 -25.53 -26.47
C THR A 18 -0.53 -26.70 -25.99
N PHE A 19 -0.36 -26.81 -24.67
CA PHE A 19 -0.06 -28.09 -24.05
C PHE A 19 -1.30 -28.97 -24.18
N LEU A 20 -1.26 -29.90 -25.14
CA LEU A 20 -2.20 -31.00 -25.26
C LEU A 20 -2.01 -31.94 -24.06
N LEU A 21 -2.91 -31.86 -23.08
CA LEU A 21 -3.30 -33.04 -22.32
C LEU A 21 -4.55 -33.62 -23.00
N GLN A 22 -4.34 -34.79 -23.61
CA GLN A 22 -5.43 -35.64 -24.05
C GLN A 22 -6.26 -36.08 -22.84
N SER A 23 -7.54 -35.72 -22.85
CA SER A 23 -8.58 -36.53 -22.25
C SER A 23 -9.77 -36.50 -23.20
N CYS A 24 -10.05 -37.64 -23.82
CA CYS A 24 -11.36 -37.89 -24.41
C CYS A 24 -12.35 -38.05 -23.25
N GLY A 25 -13.38 -37.20 -23.20
CA GLY A 25 -14.50 -37.34 -22.28
C GLY A 25 -15.62 -36.43 -22.74
N GLU A 26 -16.83 -36.99 -22.77
CA GLU A 26 -18.11 -36.34 -23.08
C GLU A 26 -18.29 -34.99 -22.37
N ASP A 27 -19.26 -34.18 -22.80
CA ASP A 27 -19.82 -33.05 -22.02
C ASP A 27 -20.29 -33.58 -20.63
N GLN A 28 -19.36 -33.74 -19.70
CA GLN A 28 -19.64 -34.21 -18.36
C GLN A 28 -20.27 -33.05 -17.60
N ALA A 29 -21.57 -33.18 -17.34
CA ALA A 29 -22.31 -32.29 -16.47
C ALA A 29 -21.50 -32.02 -15.19
N TYR A 30 -21.42 -30.75 -14.79
CA TYR A 30 -20.73 -30.38 -13.55
C TYR A 30 -21.55 -30.89 -12.37
N THR A 31 -21.12 -31.97 -11.72
CA THR A 31 -21.84 -32.62 -10.62
C THR A 31 -21.39 -32.09 -9.26
N PHE A 32 -22.20 -32.36 -8.23
CA PHE A 32 -21.83 -32.04 -6.85
C PHE A 32 -20.55 -32.75 -6.37
N GLU A 33 -20.27 -33.95 -6.89
CA GLU A 33 -19.04 -34.69 -6.63
C GLU A 33 -17.82 -33.99 -7.23
N LYS A 34 -17.90 -33.56 -8.49
CA LYS A 34 -16.84 -32.81 -9.17
C LYS A 34 -16.53 -31.48 -8.47
N PHE A 35 -17.56 -30.77 -8.00
CA PHE A 35 -17.41 -29.58 -7.18
C PHE A 35 -16.61 -29.86 -5.90
N ASN A 36 -16.92 -30.95 -5.21
CA ASN A 36 -16.24 -31.35 -3.97
C ASN A 36 -14.77 -31.76 -4.19
N GLU A 37 -14.48 -32.49 -5.26
CA GLU A 37 -13.10 -32.87 -5.61
C GLU A 37 -12.27 -31.64 -5.96
N GLN A 38 -12.81 -30.77 -6.82
CA GLN A 38 -12.14 -29.55 -7.23
C GLN A 38 -11.86 -28.61 -6.05
N ALA A 39 -12.80 -28.49 -5.11
CA ALA A 39 -12.60 -27.71 -3.89
C ALA A 39 -11.48 -28.29 -3.00
N LEU A 40 -11.32 -29.61 -2.92
CA LEU A 40 -10.21 -30.22 -2.18
C LEU A 40 -8.87 -29.98 -2.86
N ASP A 41 -8.85 -30.02 -4.19
CA ASP A 41 -7.61 -29.85 -4.95
C ASP A 41 -7.09 -28.41 -4.85
N PHE A 42 -7.97 -27.41 -4.90
CA PHE A 42 -7.63 -26.02 -4.62
C PHE A 42 -7.09 -25.84 -3.18
N ALA A 43 -7.85 -26.28 -2.18
CA ALA A 43 -7.46 -26.13 -0.78
C ALA A 43 -6.18 -26.90 -0.36
N LYS A 44 -5.77 -27.92 -1.11
CA LYS A 44 -4.55 -28.69 -0.79
C LYS A 44 -3.27 -27.96 -1.18
N ASP A 45 -3.33 -27.00 -2.10
CA ASP A 45 -2.15 -26.30 -2.60
C ASP A 45 -1.63 -25.30 -1.55
N ASP A 46 -2.50 -24.42 -1.07
CA ASP A 46 -2.12 -23.28 -0.21
C ASP A 46 -3.01 -23.10 1.03
N GLN A 47 -3.94 -24.04 1.28
CA GLN A 47 -4.92 -23.97 2.38
C GLN A 47 -5.90 -22.78 2.28
N LEU A 48 -6.07 -22.21 1.09
CA LEU A 48 -7.01 -21.15 0.80
C LEU A 48 -7.98 -21.60 -0.30
N ILE A 49 -9.05 -20.82 -0.47
CA ILE A 49 -9.82 -20.78 -1.72
C ILE A 49 -9.81 -19.32 -2.16
N ASP A 50 -9.02 -19.01 -3.19
CA ASP A 50 -8.84 -17.66 -3.67
C ASP A 50 -10.03 -17.18 -4.54
N GLN A 51 -9.96 -15.95 -5.05
CA GLN A 51 -11.03 -15.38 -5.88
C GLN A 51 -11.27 -16.19 -7.15
N GLN A 52 -10.22 -16.57 -7.87
CA GLN A 52 -10.33 -17.26 -9.15
C GLN A 52 -10.88 -18.68 -8.96
N GLU A 53 -10.42 -19.37 -7.92
CA GLU A 53 -10.88 -20.70 -7.53
C GLU A 53 -12.34 -20.67 -7.10
N TYR A 54 -12.72 -19.69 -6.26
CA TYR A 54 -14.10 -19.54 -5.82
C TYR A 54 -15.06 -19.17 -6.96
N GLU A 55 -14.64 -18.29 -7.88
CA GLU A 55 -15.40 -17.96 -9.09
C GLU A 55 -15.57 -19.19 -9.98
N THR A 56 -14.52 -20.01 -10.12
CA THR A 56 -14.59 -21.29 -10.87
C THR A 56 -15.61 -22.24 -10.25
N LEU A 57 -15.56 -22.43 -8.93
CA LEU A 57 -16.51 -23.27 -8.19
C LEU A 57 -17.95 -22.78 -8.32
N THR A 58 -18.18 -21.47 -8.18
CA THR A 58 -19.53 -20.88 -8.25
C THR A 58 -20.08 -20.81 -9.67
N GLN A 59 -19.24 -20.65 -10.68
CA GLN A 59 -19.65 -20.78 -12.09
C GLN A 59 -20.11 -22.21 -12.39
N GLY A 60 -19.44 -23.22 -11.84
CA GLY A 60 -19.86 -24.62 -11.92
C GLY A 60 -21.22 -24.87 -11.27
N ILE A 61 -21.48 -24.32 -10.08
CA ILE A 61 -22.79 -24.38 -9.42
C ILE A 61 -23.88 -23.69 -10.27
N GLN A 62 -23.58 -22.51 -10.81
CA GLN A 62 -24.55 -21.70 -11.56
C GLN A 62 -24.95 -22.37 -12.87
N SER A 63 -24.00 -22.98 -13.57
CA SER A 63 -24.19 -23.64 -14.88
C SER A 63 -24.73 -25.08 -14.79
N SER A 64 -24.81 -25.66 -13.60
CA SER A 64 -25.26 -27.05 -13.41
C SER A 64 -26.76 -27.20 -13.16
N ASP A 65 -27.33 -28.25 -13.76
CA ASP A 65 -28.69 -28.75 -13.53
C ASP A 65 -28.79 -29.81 -12.41
N ASP A 66 -27.68 -30.14 -11.73
CA ASP A 66 -27.67 -31.09 -10.62
C ASP A 66 -28.55 -30.57 -9.47
N ARG A 67 -29.59 -31.34 -9.13
CA ARG A 67 -30.56 -31.00 -8.08
C ARG A 67 -29.92 -30.82 -6.71
N SER A 68 -28.74 -31.37 -6.49
CA SER A 68 -27.97 -31.23 -5.24
C SER A 68 -27.53 -29.78 -5.00
N PHE A 69 -27.35 -28.98 -6.06
CA PHE A 69 -27.00 -27.57 -5.93
C PHE A 69 -28.16 -26.67 -5.50
N ARG A 70 -29.40 -27.18 -5.42
CA ARG A 70 -30.56 -26.40 -4.95
C ARG A 70 -30.35 -25.84 -3.54
N THR A 71 -29.62 -26.56 -2.68
CA THR A 71 -29.31 -26.09 -1.33
C THR A 71 -28.26 -24.98 -1.29
N LEU A 72 -27.52 -24.76 -2.38
CA LEU A 72 -26.50 -23.72 -2.52
C LEU A 72 -26.98 -22.53 -3.35
N LYS A 73 -28.25 -22.51 -3.76
CA LYS A 73 -28.89 -21.43 -4.51
C LYS A 73 -29.91 -20.68 -3.64
N ASN A 74 -30.20 -19.43 -4.01
CA ASN A 74 -31.25 -18.61 -3.40
C ASN A 74 -32.62 -18.95 -4.01
N GLU A 75 -33.68 -18.28 -3.56
CA GLU A 75 -35.05 -18.50 -4.05
C GLU A 75 -35.23 -18.16 -5.54
N ASN A 76 -34.35 -17.32 -6.10
CA ASN A 76 -34.31 -16.95 -7.51
C ASN A 76 -33.51 -17.93 -8.38
N GLY A 77 -32.92 -18.98 -7.79
CA GLY A 77 -32.09 -19.95 -8.50
C GLY A 77 -30.67 -19.48 -8.82
N GLU A 78 -30.23 -18.36 -8.22
CA GLU A 78 -28.86 -17.85 -8.31
C GLU A 78 -28.01 -18.42 -7.18
N VAL A 79 -26.69 -18.48 -7.37
CA VAL A 79 -25.76 -18.92 -6.31
C VAL A 79 -25.91 -18.08 -5.05
N ASP A 80 -26.11 -18.74 -3.91
CA ASP A 80 -26.08 -18.13 -2.59
C ASP A 80 -24.68 -18.29 -1.98
N HIS A 81 -23.86 -17.25 -2.09
CA HIS A 81 -22.47 -17.25 -1.64
C HIS A 81 -22.31 -17.56 -0.14
N GLY A 82 -23.31 -17.20 0.68
CA GLY A 82 -23.32 -17.53 2.11
C GLY A 82 -23.45 -19.03 2.34
N LYS A 83 -24.35 -19.69 1.60
CA LYS A 83 -24.55 -21.15 1.67
C LYS A 83 -23.37 -21.92 1.10
N VAL A 84 -22.76 -21.45 0.01
CA VAL A 84 -21.56 -22.08 -0.57
C VAL A 84 -20.39 -22.04 0.40
N ALA A 85 -20.08 -20.89 0.99
CA ALA A 85 -18.98 -20.76 1.94
C ALA A 85 -19.21 -21.62 3.20
N ALA A 86 -20.44 -21.63 3.74
CA ALA A 86 -20.79 -22.47 4.89
C ALA A 86 -20.67 -23.97 4.58
N TYR A 87 -21.04 -24.38 3.36
CA TYR A 87 -20.88 -25.75 2.90
C TYR A 87 -19.41 -26.15 2.81
N LEU A 88 -18.60 -25.35 2.10
CA LEU A 88 -17.18 -25.63 1.89
C LEU A 88 -16.42 -25.73 3.21
N LYS A 89 -16.67 -24.80 4.14
CA LYS A 89 -16.08 -24.85 5.49
C LYS A 89 -16.37 -26.18 6.19
N LYS A 90 -17.65 -26.57 6.26
CA LYS A 90 -18.07 -27.83 6.87
C LYS A 90 -17.48 -29.05 6.16
N TYR A 91 -17.35 -28.98 4.84
CA TYR A 91 -16.80 -30.05 4.03
C TYR A 91 -15.30 -30.23 4.29
N PHE A 92 -14.52 -29.15 4.36
CA PHE A 92 -13.10 -29.21 4.71
C PHE A 92 -12.86 -29.67 6.14
N ASP A 93 -13.65 -29.19 7.11
CA ASP A 93 -13.63 -29.64 8.50
C ASP A 93 -13.83 -31.17 8.58
N ALA A 94 -14.81 -31.70 7.84
CA ALA A 94 -15.10 -33.13 7.80
C ALA A 94 -13.99 -33.96 7.10
N LYS A 95 -13.17 -33.32 6.26
CA LYS A 95 -12.03 -33.94 5.58
C LYS A 95 -10.70 -33.73 6.31
N GLY A 96 -10.70 -32.98 7.41
CA GLY A 96 -9.49 -32.67 8.17
C GLY A 96 -8.51 -31.76 7.44
N ILE A 97 -8.99 -30.93 6.51
CA ILE A 97 -8.17 -29.93 5.80
C ILE A 97 -8.30 -28.59 6.53
N PRO A 98 -7.22 -28.02 7.08
CA PRO A 98 -7.25 -26.73 7.77
C PRO A 98 -7.29 -25.60 6.76
N VAL A 99 -8.48 -25.29 6.21
CA VAL A 99 -8.64 -24.15 5.29
C VAL A 99 -8.71 -22.84 6.10
N ILE A 100 -7.80 -21.92 5.79
CA ILE A 100 -7.57 -20.69 6.55
C ILE A 100 -8.55 -19.59 6.13
N ASP A 101 -8.89 -19.50 4.84
CA ASP A 101 -9.87 -18.53 4.32
C ASP A 101 -10.56 -19.02 3.05
N ILE A 102 -11.79 -18.56 2.82
CA ILE A 102 -12.58 -18.82 1.61
C ILE A 102 -13.11 -17.48 1.10
N TRP A 103 -12.56 -17.00 -0.01
CA TRP A 103 -12.98 -15.75 -0.64
C TRP A 103 -14.46 -15.82 -1.08
N LYS A 104 -15.22 -14.70 -1.05
CA LYS A 104 -16.59 -14.63 -1.60
C LYS A 104 -16.95 -13.23 -2.15
N PRO A 105 -17.88 -13.12 -3.11
CA PRO A 105 -18.40 -11.84 -3.60
C PRO A 105 -19.15 -11.08 -2.51
N GLY A 106 -18.92 -9.77 -2.40
CA GLY A 106 -19.58 -8.91 -1.42
C GLY A 106 -18.96 -8.92 -0.02
N THR A 107 -17.96 -9.78 0.25
CA THR A 107 -16.92 -9.42 1.22
C THR A 107 -16.03 -8.37 0.58
N ALA A 108 -16.38 -7.10 0.77
CA ALA A 108 -15.32 -6.13 0.99
C ALA A 108 -14.48 -6.70 2.14
N SER A 109 -13.15 -6.81 1.98
CA SER A 109 -12.21 -7.25 3.02
C SER A 109 -12.67 -6.78 4.40
N GLY A 110 -13.25 -7.69 5.18
CA GLY A 110 -14.19 -7.31 6.23
C GLY A 110 -14.71 -8.48 7.05
N THR A 111 -13.91 -9.52 7.18
CA THR A 111 -13.74 -10.22 8.45
C THR A 111 -12.29 -9.99 8.85
N SER A 112 -12.13 -9.43 10.05
CA SER A 112 -10.87 -9.31 10.79
C SER A 112 -10.18 -10.68 10.85
N ALA A 113 -9.45 -11.05 9.82
CA ALA A 113 -8.47 -12.12 9.94
C ALA A 113 -7.36 -11.52 10.78
N ASN A 114 -7.29 -11.97 12.02
CA ASN A 114 -6.16 -11.64 12.86
C ASN A 114 -4.86 -12.10 12.18
N PHE A 115 -3.75 -11.50 12.58
CA PHE A 115 -2.45 -11.77 12.00
C PHE A 115 -1.35 -11.64 13.05
N ASN A 116 -0.23 -12.29 12.77
CA ASN A 116 0.97 -12.14 13.57
C ASN A 116 1.62 -10.78 13.28
N VAL A 117 2.07 -10.08 14.31
CA VAL A 117 2.82 -8.84 14.22
C VAL A 117 4.25 -9.12 14.63
N SER A 118 5.19 -9.03 13.69
CA SER A 118 6.62 -9.25 13.94
C SER A 118 7.35 -7.92 13.90
N VAL A 119 7.75 -7.42 15.06
CA VAL A 119 8.48 -6.16 15.22
C VAL A 119 9.98 -6.40 15.14
N TYR A 120 10.66 -5.61 14.33
CA TYR A 120 12.09 -5.59 14.12
C TYR A 120 12.61 -4.20 14.46
N LEU A 121 13.30 -4.07 15.59
CA LEU A 121 14.02 -2.84 15.93
C LEU A 121 15.46 -2.96 15.44
N GLU A 122 15.88 -2.08 14.55
CA GLU A 122 17.27 -2.04 14.13
C GLU A 122 18.16 -1.67 15.32
N ASN A 123 19.22 -2.44 15.55
CA ASN A 123 20.15 -2.23 16.67
C ASN A 123 21.58 -1.93 16.22
N SER A 124 21.78 -1.35 15.04
CA SER A 124 23.08 -0.91 14.54
C SER A 124 23.67 0.25 15.36
N VAL A 125 24.90 0.66 15.04
CA VAL A 125 25.56 1.78 15.70
C VAL A 125 24.84 3.11 15.43
N SER A 126 24.23 3.31 14.26
CA SER A 126 23.50 4.55 13.95
C SER A 126 22.31 4.75 14.89
N MET A 127 21.71 3.67 15.39
CA MET A 127 20.59 3.74 16.33
C MET A 127 20.98 4.07 17.78
N ASP A 128 22.27 4.04 18.14
CA ASP A 128 22.73 4.23 19.54
C ASP A 128 22.34 5.59 20.12
N GLY A 129 22.21 6.63 19.29
CA GLY A 129 21.85 7.98 19.73
C GLY A 129 20.38 8.15 20.11
N TYR A 130 19.48 7.29 19.61
CA TYR A 130 18.06 7.32 19.96
C TYR A 130 17.74 6.54 21.24
N VAL A 131 18.66 5.69 21.70
CA VAL A 131 18.50 4.88 22.92
C VAL A 131 19.41 5.30 24.07
N ASP A 132 19.97 6.50 24.02
CA ASP A 132 20.66 7.10 25.17
C ASP A 132 19.69 7.40 26.34
N ALA A 133 20.22 7.67 27.53
CA ALA A 133 19.45 8.03 28.71
C ALA A 133 18.62 9.31 28.50
N ASN A 134 19.14 10.27 27.72
CA ASN A 134 18.46 11.54 27.47
C ASN A 134 17.42 11.44 26.32
N SER A 135 17.54 10.43 25.46
CA SER A 135 16.65 10.19 24.30
C SER A 135 15.34 9.51 24.68
N THR A 136 14.59 10.10 25.61
CA THR A 136 13.39 9.50 26.22
C THR A 136 12.19 9.41 25.27
N ALA A 137 12.06 10.35 24.33
CA ALA A 137 10.92 10.42 23.41
C ALA A 137 10.82 9.18 22.51
N PHE A 138 11.94 8.74 21.91
CA PHE A 138 11.98 7.55 21.06
C PHE A 138 11.54 6.30 21.83
N LYS A 139 12.11 6.06 23.02
CA LYS A 139 11.78 4.89 23.85
C LYS A 139 10.31 4.91 24.27
N ALA A 140 9.79 6.07 24.63
CA ALA A 140 8.39 6.23 25.03
C ALA A 140 7.43 5.99 23.85
N THR A 141 7.75 6.47 22.64
CA THR A 141 7.00 6.14 21.43
C THR A 141 7.01 4.65 21.16
N LEU A 142 8.17 3.99 21.25
CA LEU A 142 8.27 2.56 20.99
C LEU A 142 7.48 1.72 22.01
N LEU A 143 7.54 2.07 23.30
CA LEU A 143 6.72 1.42 24.33
C LEU A 143 5.23 1.54 24.03
N ASP A 144 4.78 2.73 23.65
CA ASP A 144 3.37 2.99 23.36
C ASP A 144 2.92 2.30 22.08
N LEU A 145 3.74 2.30 21.03
CA LEU A 145 3.51 1.54 19.79
C LEU A 145 3.35 0.04 20.08
N LEU A 146 4.30 -0.55 20.81
CA LEU A 146 4.26 -1.98 21.14
C LEU A 146 3.04 -2.34 21.99
N THR A 147 2.68 -1.47 22.95
CA THR A 147 1.48 -1.66 23.77
C THR A 147 0.22 -1.56 22.92
N ASN A 148 0.13 -0.60 22.00
CA ASN A 148 -1.03 -0.47 21.11
C ASN A 148 -1.13 -1.66 20.14
N LEU A 149 -0.01 -2.17 19.62
CA LEU A 149 0.02 -3.36 18.76
C LEU A 149 -0.36 -4.64 19.53
N GLU A 150 0.04 -4.79 20.78
CA GLU A 150 -0.36 -5.94 21.62
C GLU A 150 -1.85 -5.92 21.96
N ASN A 151 -2.42 -4.73 22.23
CA ASN A 151 -3.85 -4.59 22.53
C ASN A 151 -4.72 -4.45 21.27
N PHE A 152 -4.12 -4.50 20.08
CA PHE A 152 -4.86 -4.40 18.83
C PHE A 152 -5.63 -5.69 18.58
N ALA A 153 -6.95 -5.56 18.39
CA ALA A 153 -7.85 -6.71 18.24
C ALA A 153 -7.50 -7.66 17.09
N ALA A 154 -6.82 -7.18 16.04
CA ALA A 154 -6.39 -8.03 14.92
C ALA A 154 -4.99 -8.65 15.12
N THR A 155 -4.31 -8.40 16.24
CA THR A 155 -3.04 -9.05 16.56
C THR A 155 -3.30 -10.42 17.19
N ASP A 156 -2.84 -11.49 16.54
CA ASP A 156 -2.83 -12.84 17.12
C ASP A 156 -1.63 -13.04 18.05
N THR A 157 -0.44 -12.72 17.54
CA THR A 157 0.79 -12.75 18.33
C THR A 157 1.63 -11.52 18.04
N LEU A 158 2.33 -11.02 19.06
CA LEU A 158 3.37 -10.01 18.92
C LEU A 158 4.74 -10.66 19.08
N ASN A 159 5.61 -10.56 18.09
CA ASN A 159 6.97 -11.07 18.14
C ASN A 159 7.95 -9.90 18.16
N LEU A 160 8.88 -9.89 19.11
CA LEU A 160 9.90 -8.86 19.29
C LEU A 160 11.24 -9.38 18.80
N ASN A 161 11.89 -8.62 17.92
CA ASN A 161 13.17 -8.93 17.33
C ASN A 161 14.06 -7.68 17.29
N TYR A 162 15.37 -7.89 17.43
CA TYR A 162 16.35 -6.95 16.90
C TYR A 162 16.75 -7.34 15.48
N ILE A 163 17.27 -6.39 14.71
CA ILE A 163 17.82 -6.66 13.37
C ILE A 163 19.06 -5.81 13.08
N ASN A 164 20.06 -6.44 12.46
CA ASN A 164 21.23 -5.80 11.85
C ASN A 164 21.69 -6.65 10.65
N SER A 165 22.96 -7.09 10.62
CA SER A 165 23.42 -8.12 9.69
C SER A 165 22.66 -9.45 9.81
N THR A 166 21.93 -9.69 10.89
CA THR A 166 20.99 -10.81 11.05
C THR A 166 19.74 -10.39 11.83
N ILE A 167 18.67 -11.19 11.72
CA ILE A 167 17.52 -11.12 12.63
C ILE A 167 17.90 -11.83 13.94
N ILE A 168 17.59 -11.17 15.06
CA ILE A 168 17.90 -11.63 16.42
C ILE A 168 16.57 -11.70 17.19
N PRO A 169 15.96 -12.90 17.31
CA PRO A 169 14.72 -13.06 18.05
C PRO A 169 14.92 -12.73 19.53
N VAL A 170 14.04 -11.87 20.08
CA VAL A 170 14.05 -11.52 21.50
C VAL A 170 12.92 -12.23 22.24
N LYS A 171 11.70 -12.14 21.72
CA LYS A 171 10.53 -12.79 22.31
C LYS A 171 9.50 -13.15 21.25
N ALA A 172 9.04 -14.39 21.26
CA ALA A 172 7.84 -14.79 20.52
C ALA A 172 6.60 -14.69 21.41
N ALA A 173 5.47 -14.29 20.84
CA ALA A 173 4.20 -14.09 21.57
C ALA A 173 4.37 -13.27 22.87
N ALA A 174 4.96 -12.09 22.74
CA ALA A 174 5.27 -11.17 23.81
C ALA A 174 4.02 -10.71 24.56
N THR A 175 4.13 -10.70 25.89
CA THR A 175 3.13 -10.17 26.82
C THR A 175 3.45 -8.73 27.22
N LYS A 176 2.58 -8.10 28.02
CA LYS A 176 2.83 -6.76 28.60
C LYS A 176 4.10 -6.69 29.44
N ASP A 177 4.43 -7.75 30.16
CA ASP A 177 5.65 -7.82 30.97
C ASP A 177 6.89 -7.91 30.06
N ASP A 178 6.81 -8.69 28.98
CA ASP A 178 7.89 -8.79 27.99
C ASP A 178 8.12 -7.44 27.27
N ILE A 179 7.05 -6.70 26.94
CA ILE A 179 7.15 -5.35 26.37
C ILE A 179 7.83 -4.39 27.36
N THR A 180 7.49 -4.49 28.64
CA THR A 180 8.08 -3.67 29.70
C THR A 180 9.57 -3.99 29.85
N GLU A 181 9.95 -5.27 29.85
CA GLU A 181 11.35 -5.70 29.88
C GLU A 181 12.11 -5.23 28.64
N PHE A 182 11.52 -5.38 27.45
CA PHE A 182 12.09 -4.91 26.20
C PHE A 182 12.39 -3.41 26.27
N TYR A 183 11.44 -2.61 26.75
CA TYR A 183 11.60 -1.17 26.95
C TYR A 183 12.71 -0.82 27.96
N GLN A 184 12.77 -1.50 29.10
CA GLN A 184 13.83 -1.27 30.11
C GLN A 184 15.22 -1.58 29.55
N ASN A 185 15.28 -2.53 28.62
CA ASN A 185 16.50 -2.93 27.93
C ASN A 185 16.78 -2.13 26.63
N LEU A 186 16.00 -1.08 26.32
CA LEU A 186 16.32 -0.14 25.23
C LEU A 186 17.45 0.81 25.62
N ASN A 187 18.68 0.32 25.51
CA ASN A 187 19.89 1.10 25.76
C ASN A 187 21.07 0.57 24.92
N ARG A 188 22.10 1.40 24.75
CA ARG A 188 23.29 1.08 23.96
C ARG A 188 24.02 -0.19 24.42
N THR A 189 24.06 -0.43 25.74
CA THR A 189 24.73 -1.60 26.31
C THR A 189 24.04 -2.88 25.87
N ASN A 190 22.71 -2.91 25.96
CA ASN A 190 21.94 -4.05 25.49
C ASN A 190 22.04 -4.20 23.97
N PHE A 191 21.92 -3.12 23.19
CA PHE A 191 22.11 -3.20 21.73
C PHE A 191 23.43 -3.88 21.34
N LYS A 192 24.53 -3.58 22.06
CA LYS A 192 25.84 -4.21 21.86
C LYS A 192 25.87 -5.68 22.27
N SER A 193 25.18 -6.07 23.33
CA SER A 193 25.21 -7.45 23.83
C SER A 193 24.37 -8.43 23.02
N GLN A 194 23.41 -7.96 22.21
CA GLN A 194 22.51 -8.81 21.42
C GLN A 194 23.19 -9.47 20.20
N GLY A 195 24.40 -9.01 19.82
CA GLY A 195 25.21 -9.64 18.77
C GLY A 195 24.93 -9.11 17.35
N GLY A 196 25.43 -9.86 16.36
CA GLY A 196 25.45 -9.45 14.95
C GLY A 196 26.55 -8.42 14.63
N THR A 197 26.56 -7.93 13.39
CA THR A 197 27.52 -6.93 12.91
C THR A 197 26.82 -5.57 12.87
N ARG A 198 27.16 -4.71 13.84
CA ARG A 198 26.49 -3.41 14.05
C ARG A 198 27.12 -2.24 13.30
N GLY A 199 28.35 -2.41 12.81
CA GLY A 199 29.17 -1.32 12.26
C GLY A 199 28.72 -0.83 10.89
N THR A 200 28.05 -1.69 10.12
CA THR A 200 27.45 -1.37 8.83
C THR A 200 26.13 -2.12 8.71
N SER A 201 25.05 -1.39 8.48
CA SER A 201 23.75 -1.95 8.10
C SER A 201 23.55 -1.73 6.61
N ASP A 202 23.68 -2.78 5.82
CA ASP A 202 23.18 -2.75 4.45
C ASP A 202 21.65 -2.79 4.53
N ILE A 203 21.02 -1.63 4.32
CA ILE A 203 19.56 -1.47 4.44
C ILE A 203 18.83 -2.37 3.44
N GLY A 204 19.39 -2.56 2.24
CA GLY A 204 18.87 -3.51 1.26
C GLY A 204 18.84 -4.94 1.82
N ASP A 205 19.91 -5.37 2.48
CA ASP A 205 19.98 -6.68 3.12
C ASP A 205 19.08 -6.82 4.35
N VAL A 206 18.86 -5.74 5.12
CA VAL A 206 17.90 -5.72 6.25
C VAL A 206 16.49 -5.96 5.71
N LEU A 207 16.09 -5.21 4.68
CA LEU A 207 14.79 -5.37 4.05
C LEU A 207 14.63 -6.74 3.39
N SER A 208 15.65 -7.23 2.69
CA SER A 208 15.63 -8.57 2.08
C SER A 208 15.37 -9.66 3.12
N LYS A 209 15.98 -9.58 4.32
CA LYS A 209 15.73 -10.56 5.39
C LYS A 209 14.29 -10.54 5.87
N ILE A 210 13.71 -9.36 6.06
CA ILE A 210 12.31 -9.23 6.47
C ILE A 210 11.38 -9.77 5.39
N LEU A 211 11.58 -9.35 4.13
CA LEU A 211 10.77 -9.79 3.00
C LEU A 211 10.85 -11.30 2.77
N ASN A 212 12.01 -11.92 3.02
CA ASN A 212 12.20 -13.36 2.88
C ASN A 212 11.66 -14.17 4.07
N GLN A 213 11.49 -13.56 5.24
CA GLN A 213 10.83 -14.19 6.39
C GLN A 213 9.31 -14.00 6.38
N GLN A 214 8.80 -13.09 5.57
CA GLN A 214 7.40 -12.72 5.55
C GLN A 214 6.51 -13.91 5.19
N LYS A 215 5.61 -14.26 6.11
CA LYS A 215 4.65 -15.36 5.98
C LYS A 215 3.27 -14.86 5.53
N PRO A 216 2.41 -15.74 5.01
CA PRO A 216 0.98 -15.49 4.98
C PRO A 216 0.49 -15.10 6.39
N HIS A 217 -0.40 -14.11 6.48
CA HIS A 217 -0.94 -13.57 7.74
C HIS A 217 0.11 -13.01 8.72
N GLU A 218 1.19 -12.40 8.21
CA GLU A 218 2.16 -11.67 9.02
C GLU A 218 2.28 -10.20 8.59
N LEU A 219 2.20 -9.30 9.57
CA LEU A 219 2.57 -7.90 9.45
C LEU A 219 3.96 -7.70 10.05
N SER A 220 4.94 -7.34 9.22
CA SER A 220 6.26 -6.96 9.69
C SER A 220 6.30 -5.46 10.02
N VAL A 221 6.90 -5.12 11.17
CA VAL A 221 7.02 -3.75 11.65
C VAL A 221 8.50 -3.44 11.87
N LEU A 222 9.13 -2.68 10.98
CA LEU A 222 10.55 -2.31 11.09
C LEU A 222 10.70 -0.88 11.62
N VAL A 223 11.56 -0.71 12.62
CA VAL A 223 11.93 0.60 13.18
C VAL A 223 13.43 0.83 13.01
N SER A 224 13.81 1.89 12.31
CA SER A 224 15.21 2.22 11.95
C SER A 224 15.35 3.70 11.62
N ASP A 225 16.57 4.25 11.69
CA ASP A 225 16.90 5.57 11.18
C ASP A 225 17.17 5.59 9.67
N PHE A 226 17.34 4.41 9.07
CA PHE A 226 17.59 4.16 7.66
C PHE A 226 18.73 4.99 7.06
N VAL A 227 19.74 5.31 7.88
CA VAL A 227 20.93 6.02 7.42
C VAL A 227 21.83 5.04 6.65
N PHE A 228 22.12 5.34 5.38
CA PHE A 228 23.06 4.56 4.59
C PHE A 228 24.51 4.82 5.02
N SER A 229 25.35 3.77 5.01
CA SER A 229 26.79 3.88 5.24
C SER A 229 27.53 3.25 4.04
N PRO A 230 28.06 4.07 3.12
CA PRO A 230 28.77 3.58 1.94
C PRO A 230 30.08 2.82 2.23
N GLY A 231 30.64 2.90 3.45
CA GLY A 231 31.87 2.19 3.82
C GLY A 231 33.09 2.65 3.02
N GLY A 232 33.22 3.96 2.78
CA GLY A 232 34.29 4.56 1.96
C GLY A 232 34.12 4.40 0.44
N GLN A 233 33.02 3.81 -0.04
CA GLN A 233 32.68 3.77 -1.46
C GLN A 233 32.21 5.15 -1.97
N ASN A 234 32.13 5.32 -3.30
CA ASN A 234 31.49 6.50 -3.87
C ASN A 234 29.99 6.50 -3.50
N ALA A 235 29.60 7.44 -2.65
CA ALA A 235 28.24 7.59 -2.12
C ALA A 235 27.14 7.50 -3.18
N VAL A 236 27.25 8.26 -4.27
CA VAL A 236 26.23 8.26 -5.34
C VAL A 236 26.09 6.88 -5.98
N LYS A 237 27.21 6.24 -6.35
CA LYS A 237 27.17 4.88 -6.92
C LYS A 237 26.62 3.85 -5.94
N TYR A 238 26.97 3.97 -4.66
CA TYR A 238 26.46 3.10 -3.60
C TYR A 238 24.94 3.23 -3.45
N LEU A 239 24.42 4.46 -3.37
CA LEU A 239 22.98 4.74 -3.24
C LEU A 239 22.18 4.25 -4.45
N GLU A 240 22.68 4.43 -5.68
CA GLU A 240 22.05 3.87 -6.88
C GLU A 240 22.05 2.33 -6.91
N GLY A 241 23.14 1.72 -6.41
CA GLY A 241 23.23 0.27 -6.21
C GLY A 241 22.18 -0.23 -5.21
N GLN A 242 22.07 0.43 -4.06
CA GLN A 242 21.08 0.12 -3.02
C GLN A 242 19.65 0.28 -3.52
N ARG A 243 19.33 1.39 -4.22
CA ARG A 243 18.02 1.57 -4.88
C ARG A 243 17.69 0.40 -5.79
N SER A 244 18.65 -0.02 -6.61
CA SER A 244 18.48 -1.12 -7.57
C SER A 244 18.25 -2.47 -6.87
N GLN A 245 19.01 -2.74 -5.81
CA GLN A 245 18.85 -3.94 -4.99
C GLN A 245 17.48 -3.96 -4.30
N ILE A 246 17.11 -2.89 -3.59
CA ILE A 246 15.81 -2.74 -2.90
C ILE A 246 14.66 -2.94 -3.89
N ARG A 247 14.75 -2.34 -5.08
CA ARG A 247 13.76 -2.54 -6.14
C ARG A 247 13.62 -4.02 -6.50
N SER A 248 14.74 -4.72 -6.69
CA SER A 248 14.74 -6.15 -7.04
C SER A 248 14.09 -7.00 -5.94
N GLU A 249 14.42 -6.74 -4.68
CA GLU A 249 13.86 -7.45 -3.52
C GLU A 249 12.33 -7.25 -3.44
N PHE A 250 11.84 -6.02 -3.61
CA PHE A 250 10.40 -5.76 -3.59
C PHE A 250 9.66 -6.32 -4.82
N VAL A 251 10.28 -6.35 -6.00
CA VAL A 251 9.71 -7.04 -7.18
C VAL A 251 9.56 -8.54 -6.88
N ALA A 252 10.59 -9.17 -6.31
CA ALA A 252 10.54 -10.58 -5.94
C ALA A 252 9.49 -10.86 -4.86
N ALA A 253 9.41 -10.01 -3.82
CA ALA A 253 8.43 -10.14 -2.75
C ALA A 253 6.99 -9.99 -3.26
N ARG A 254 6.73 -9.04 -4.17
CA ARG A 254 5.42 -8.88 -4.82
C ARG A 254 5.05 -10.07 -5.70
N GLY A 255 6.03 -10.74 -6.30
CA GLY A 255 5.80 -11.98 -7.05
C GLY A 255 5.27 -13.11 -6.16
N LYS A 256 5.64 -13.12 -4.87
CA LYS A 256 5.14 -14.07 -3.86
C LYS A 256 3.84 -13.60 -3.19
N ASN A 257 3.67 -12.29 -3.02
CA ASN A 257 2.50 -11.66 -2.41
C ASN A 257 2.02 -10.49 -3.28
N PRO A 258 1.08 -10.72 -4.22
CA PRO A 258 0.57 -9.68 -5.12
C PRO A 258 -0.11 -8.52 -4.38
N ASN A 259 -0.64 -8.77 -3.19
CA ASN A 259 -1.33 -7.79 -2.33
C ASN A 259 -0.39 -7.11 -1.33
N LEU A 260 0.93 -7.32 -1.43
CA LEU A 260 1.94 -6.66 -0.61
C LEU A 260 1.75 -5.14 -0.68
N SER A 261 1.96 -4.49 0.44
CA SER A 261 1.90 -3.05 0.62
C SER A 261 2.88 -2.65 1.72
N VAL A 262 3.31 -1.41 1.68
CA VAL A 262 4.28 -0.83 2.60
C VAL A 262 3.74 0.49 3.10
N ALA A 263 3.63 0.68 4.41
CA ALA A 263 3.43 2.00 5.00
C ALA A 263 4.74 2.48 5.60
N ILE A 264 5.13 3.72 5.28
CA ILE A 264 6.33 4.37 5.80
C ILE A 264 5.88 5.59 6.59
N LEU A 265 6.21 5.62 7.87
CA LEU A 265 5.89 6.73 8.77
C LEU A 265 7.18 7.37 9.26
N GLN A 266 7.22 8.70 9.23
CA GLN A 266 8.33 9.49 9.75
C GLN A 266 8.03 9.93 11.19
N GLY A 267 8.86 9.48 12.13
CA GLY A 267 8.92 10.01 13.48
C GLY A 267 10.08 10.99 13.65
N GLN A 268 10.05 11.77 14.73
CA GLN A 268 11.19 12.57 15.16
C GLN A 268 11.47 12.32 16.63
N ALA A 269 12.75 12.20 16.98
CA ALA A 269 13.17 12.06 18.36
C ALA A 269 14.53 12.70 18.56
N GLN A 270 14.85 13.00 19.83
CA GLN A 270 16.18 13.44 20.20
C GLN A 270 17.19 12.34 19.90
N PHE A 271 18.26 12.71 19.22
CA PHE A 271 19.46 11.94 19.02
C PHE A 271 20.58 12.59 19.81
N GLU A 272 21.17 11.85 20.74
CA GLU A 272 22.37 12.27 21.45
C GLU A 272 23.41 11.18 21.32
N GLY A 273 24.53 11.43 20.65
CA GLY A 273 25.60 10.46 20.50
C GLY A 273 26.53 10.69 19.32
N THR A 274 27.22 9.63 18.92
CA THR A 274 28.11 9.65 17.75
C THR A 274 27.31 9.34 16.49
N TYR A 275 27.30 10.27 15.55
CA TYR A 275 26.84 10.05 14.18
C TYR A 275 28.03 9.78 13.27
N TYR A 276 27.90 8.90 12.30
CA TYR A 276 28.93 8.63 11.28
C TYR A 276 28.38 9.12 9.94
N ASP A 277 29.08 10.06 9.31
CA ASP A 277 28.69 10.59 8.00
C ASP A 277 28.97 9.58 6.85
N GLN A 278 28.61 9.96 5.63
CA GLN A 278 28.82 9.14 4.44
C GLN A 278 30.29 8.74 4.16
N ASN A 279 31.26 9.41 4.81
CA ASN A 279 32.69 9.10 4.73
C ASN A 279 33.20 8.33 5.96
N ASP A 280 32.29 7.77 6.76
CA ASP A 280 32.56 7.12 8.05
C ASP A 280 33.26 8.02 9.08
N LYS A 281 33.15 9.36 8.92
CA LYS A 281 33.73 10.31 9.86
C LYS A 281 32.83 10.43 11.10
N PRO A 282 33.36 10.25 12.33
CA PRO A 282 32.58 10.37 13.54
C PRO A 282 32.33 11.83 13.92
N HIS A 283 31.07 12.14 14.20
CA HIS A 283 30.56 13.37 14.81
C HIS A 283 30.08 13.03 16.23
N ALA A 284 31.01 13.04 17.18
CA ALA A 284 30.88 12.34 18.47
C ALA A 284 29.88 12.97 19.46
N LYS A 285 29.43 14.21 19.20
CA LYS A 285 28.60 14.99 20.12
C LYS A 285 27.38 15.57 19.41
N LEU A 286 26.81 14.82 18.46
CA LEU A 286 25.58 15.25 17.84
C LEU A 286 24.46 15.18 18.86
N ASP A 287 23.83 16.32 19.12
CA ASP A 287 22.70 16.50 20.02
C ASP A 287 21.62 17.29 19.28
N ALA A 288 20.71 16.57 18.61
CA ALA A 288 19.71 17.16 17.74
C ALA A 288 18.47 16.29 17.60
N ALA A 289 17.32 16.90 17.29
CA ALA A 289 16.14 16.17 16.86
C ALA A 289 16.37 15.62 15.45
N ARG A 290 16.31 14.30 15.30
CA ARG A 290 16.55 13.59 14.03
C ARG A 290 15.36 12.71 13.65
N PRO A 291 15.15 12.49 12.34
CA PRO A 291 14.13 11.56 11.87
C PRO A 291 14.50 10.11 12.21
N TYR A 292 13.49 9.30 12.45
CA TYR A 292 13.53 7.84 12.37
C TYR A 292 12.24 7.38 11.69
N TYR A 293 12.17 6.13 11.25
CA TYR A 293 11.03 5.65 10.48
C TYR A 293 10.49 4.34 10.99
N LEU A 294 9.18 4.22 10.88
CA LEU A 294 8.40 3.01 11.11
C LEU A 294 7.91 2.51 9.75
N TRP A 295 8.24 1.28 9.41
CA TRP A 295 7.79 0.62 8.20
C TRP A 295 6.85 -0.51 8.58
N LEU A 296 5.64 -0.49 8.02
CA LEU A 296 4.69 -1.60 8.07
C LEU A 296 4.78 -2.32 6.73
N ILE A 297 5.12 -3.60 6.72
CA ILE A 297 5.24 -4.41 5.51
C ILE A 297 4.28 -5.59 5.67
N GLY A 298 3.24 -5.63 4.83
CA GLY A 298 2.13 -6.56 4.96
C GLY A 298 1.20 -6.47 3.75
N THR A 299 0.05 -7.11 3.79
CA THR A 299 -0.98 -6.91 2.77
C THR A 299 -1.66 -5.54 2.93
N ALA A 300 -2.25 -5.02 1.85
CA ALA A 300 -3.06 -3.80 1.90
C ALA A 300 -4.16 -3.88 2.98
N ALA A 301 -4.78 -5.04 3.17
CA ALA A 301 -5.82 -5.26 4.19
C ALA A 301 -5.26 -5.16 5.62
N GLN A 302 -4.09 -5.75 5.90
CA GLN A 302 -3.46 -5.65 7.23
C GLN A 302 -3.08 -4.21 7.57
N ILE A 303 -2.49 -3.49 6.61
CA ILE A 303 -2.14 -2.07 6.79
C ILE A 303 -3.41 -1.23 6.99
N GLN A 304 -4.46 -1.44 6.19
CA GLN A 304 -5.73 -0.74 6.38
C GLN A 304 -6.33 -0.97 7.76
N GLN A 305 -6.30 -2.21 8.29
CA GLN A 305 -6.78 -2.50 9.64
C GLN A 305 -6.01 -1.73 10.73
N VAL A 306 -4.67 -1.62 10.60
CA VAL A 306 -3.84 -0.81 11.52
C VAL A 306 -4.22 0.67 11.47
N LEU A 307 -4.46 1.20 10.26
CA LEU A 307 -4.86 2.60 10.06
C LEU A 307 -6.27 2.88 10.60
N ASP A 308 -7.23 1.98 10.34
CA ASP A 308 -8.62 2.11 10.80
C ASP A 308 -8.72 2.04 12.33
N ALA A 309 -7.88 1.23 12.96
CA ALA A 309 -7.77 1.14 14.42
C ALA A 309 -7.09 2.37 15.05
N ARG A 310 -6.54 3.27 14.24
CA ARG A 310 -5.86 4.50 14.65
C ARG A 310 -4.67 4.25 15.58
N ILE A 311 -4.01 3.11 15.45
CA ILE A 311 -2.86 2.70 16.29
C ILE A 311 -1.77 3.76 16.23
N LEU A 312 -1.47 4.24 15.02
CA LEU A 312 -0.37 5.16 14.74
C LEU A 312 -0.67 6.58 15.24
N GLU A 313 -1.93 7.03 15.17
CA GLU A 313 -2.37 8.32 15.70
C GLU A 313 -2.46 8.33 17.23
N GLN A 314 -2.67 7.17 17.85
CA GLN A 314 -2.70 7.01 19.30
C GLN A 314 -1.30 6.86 19.92
N THR A 315 -0.29 6.51 19.12
CA THR A 315 1.10 6.40 19.57
C THR A 315 1.65 7.77 20.00
N ARG A 316 2.23 7.82 21.20
CA ARG A 316 2.89 8.99 21.78
C ARG A 316 3.92 9.62 20.83
N ASN A 317 4.00 10.95 20.85
CA ASN A 317 4.82 11.80 19.98
C ASN A 317 4.40 11.79 18.49
N GLY A 318 3.57 10.82 18.07
CA GLY A 318 2.99 10.75 16.74
C GLY A 318 4.01 10.58 15.61
N PHE A 319 3.51 10.62 14.38
CA PHE A 319 4.29 10.57 13.16
C PHE A 319 3.92 11.78 12.29
N SER A 320 4.92 12.49 11.77
CA SER A 320 4.73 13.74 11.04
C SER A 320 4.27 13.55 9.60
N ASN A 321 4.67 12.45 8.97
CA ASN A 321 4.34 12.10 7.60
C ASN A 321 4.10 10.60 7.48
N LYS A 322 3.17 10.21 6.60
CA LYS A 322 2.94 8.83 6.18
C LYS A 322 2.88 8.74 4.66
N LEU A 323 3.45 7.67 4.13
CA LEU A 323 3.31 7.23 2.74
C LEU A 323 2.86 5.78 2.75
N VAL A 324 1.86 5.44 1.94
CA VAL A 324 1.53 4.03 1.68
C VAL A 324 1.85 3.69 0.22
N ILE A 325 2.63 2.66 0.01
CA ILE A 325 2.96 2.10 -1.30
C ILE A 325 2.18 0.80 -1.41
N GLN A 326 1.29 0.70 -2.41
CA GLN A 326 0.36 -0.41 -2.58
C GLN A 326 0.31 -0.82 -4.06
N SER A 327 -0.33 -1.95 -4.37
CA SER A 327 -0.54 -2.32 -5.78
C SER A 327 -1.37 -1.26 -6.51
N ALA A 328 -0.95 -0.95 -7.74
CA ALA A 328 -1.70 -0.11 -8.69
C ALA A 328 -2.25 -0.93 -9.88
N SER A 329 -2.32 -2.26 -9.74
CA SER A 329 -2.87 -3.15 -10.78
C SER A 329 -4.35 -2.90 -11.04
N GLU A 330 -5.11 -2.55 -10.00
CA GLU A 330 -6.52 -2.23 -10.07
C GLU A 330 -6.79 -0.92 -9.34
N ALA A 331 -7.08 0.14 -10.10
CA ALA A 331 -7.42 1.42 -9.52
C ALA A 331 -8.79 1.36 -8.83
N LEU A 332 -8.85 1.83 -7.59
CA LEU A 332 -10.09 1.91 -6.84
C LEU A 332 -10.93 3.09 -7.33
N GLN A 333 -12.24 2.92 -7.43
CA GLN A 333 -13.14 4.04 -7.67
C GLN A 333 -13.68 4.57 -6.33
N PRO A 334 -13.21 5.72 -5.82
CA PRO A 334 -13.76 6.30 -4.61
C PRO A 334 -15.19 6.79 -4.88
N PRO A 335 -16.09 6.81 -3.88
CA PRO A 335 -17.38 7.47 -4.02
C PRO A 335 -17.17 8.94 -4.40
N PHE A 336 -17.84 9.38 -5.44
CA PHE A 336 -17.72 10.75 -5.94
C PHE A 336 -19.08 11.30 -6.38
N LYS A 337 -19.16 12.63 -6.46
CA LYS A 337 -20.35 13.36 -6.89
C LYS A 337 -19.94 14.63 -7.61
N ILE A 338 -20.51 14.88 -8.79
CA ILE A 338 -20.35 16.17 -9.47
C ILE A 338 -21.28 17.19 -8.79
N MET A 339 -20.72 18.34 -8.43
CA MET A 339 -21.44 19.42 -7.77
C MET A 339 -22.03 20.37 -8.82
N TYR A 340 -23.32 20.68 -8.70
CA TYR A 340 -23.99 21.65 -9.57
C TYR A 340 -23.50 23.09 -9.34
N ARG A 341 -23.20 23.43 -8.08
CA ARG A 341 -22.61 24.71 -7.66
C ARG A 341 -21.50 24.49 -6.62
N PRO A 342 -20.54 25.42 -6.51
CA PRO A 342 -20.28 26.52 -7.43
C PRO A 342 -19.73 26.03 -8.79
N ARG A 343 -19.90 26.82 -9.84
CA ARG A 343 -19.43 26.55 -11.21
C ARG A 343 -19.14 27.84 -11.99
N ILE A 344 -18.33 27.73 -13.05
CA ILE A 344 -18.18 28.75 -14.10
C ILE A 344 -18.61 28.12 -15.42
N GLY A 345 -19.49 28.81 -16.15
CA GLY A 345 -20.24 28.21 -17.25
C GLY A 345 -21.55 27.58 -16.77
N GLU A 346 -22.22 26.88 -17.67
CA GLU A 346 -23.54 26.28 -17.43
C GLU A 346 -23.54 24.79 -17.80
N PHE A 347 -24.38 24.00 -17.14
CA PHE A 347 -24.65 22.59 -17.46
C PHE A 347 -25.91 22.11 -16.73
N ASP A 348 -26.56 21.05 -17.23
CA ASP A 348 -27.75 20.43 -16.63
C ASP A 348 -27.40 19.58 -15.39
N SER A 349 -28.29 19.54 -14.40
CA SER A 349 -28.16 18.74 -13.19
C SER A 349 -28.65 17.30 -13.33
N LYS A 350 -29.43 16.98 -14.36
CA LYS A 350 -30.13 15.68 -14.50
C LYS A 350 -29.22 14.46 -14.44
N SER A 351 -28.02 14.54 -15.02
CA SER A 351 -27.15 13.38 -15.21
C SER A 351 -25.90 13.37 -14.31
N LEU A 352 -25.81 14.29 -13.35
CA LEU A 352 -24.64 14.43 -12.48
C LEU A 352 -24.43 13.20 -11.58
N ALA A 353 -25.51 12.55 -11.16
CA ALA A 353 -25.45 11.33 -10.33
C ALA A 353 -24.85 10.14 -11.08
N GLN A 354 -24.88 10.16 -12.41
CA GLN A 354 -24.28 9.15 -13.29
C GLN A 354 -22.84 9.52 -13.69
N GLY A 355 -22.29 10.61 -13.16
CA GLY A 355 -20.96 11.11 -13.54
C GLY A 355 -20.93 11.80 -14.91
N ILE A 356 -22.08 12.29 -15.40
CA ILE A 356 -22.20 12.91 -16.73
C ILE A 356 -22.61 14.37 -16.57
N ILE A 357 -21.86 15.27 -17.22
CA ILE A 357 -22.20 16.67 -17.38
C ILE A 357 -22.76 16.85 -18.79
N THR A 358 -24.04 17.23 -18.90
CA THR A 358 -24.72 17.47 -20.17
C THR A 358 -24.98 18.96 -20.40
N ASP A 359 -25.08 19.35 -21.68
CA ASP A 359 -25.28 20.74 -22.13
C ASP A 359 -24.24 21.70 -21.55
N ALA A 360 -22.98 21.25 -21.48
CA ALA A 360 -21.88 22.00 -20.90
C ALA A 360 -21.53 23.23 -21.76
N GLN A 361 -21.64 24.42 -21.19
CA GLN A 361 -21.31 25.67 -21.89
C GLN A 361 -20.27 26.46 -21.11
N ALA A 362 -19.20 26.86 -21.81
CA ALA A 362 -18.24 27.80 -21.25
C ALA A 362 -18.89 29.15 -20.97
N ALA A 363 -18.39 29.85 -19.95
CA ALA A 363 -18.87 31.16 -19.57
C ALA A 363 -18.75 32.17 -20.71
N ARG A 364 -19.76 33.04 -20.84
CA ARG A 364 -19.83 34.09 -21.88
C ARG A 364 -19.68 35.50 -21.30
N ASP A 365 -19.61 35.64 -19.98
CA ASP A 365 -19.41 36.93 -19.32
C ASP A 365 -17.99 37.47 -19.54
N ASP A 366 -17.84 38.79 -19.46
CA ASP A 366 -16.57 39.46 -19.77
C ASP A 366 -15.41 39.04 -18.86
N ARG A 367 -15.69 38.61 -17.62
CA ARG A 367 -14.65 38.25 -16.65
C ARG A 367 -14.13 36.83 -16.85
N ASN A 368 -15.01 35.90 -17.21
CA ASN A 368 -14.70 34.48 -17.30
C ASN A 368 -14.84 33.90 -18.71
N LYS A 369 -14.93 34.74 -19.74
CA LYS A 369 -15.18 34.32 -21.12
C LYS A 369 -14.34 33.12 -21.55
N GLY A 370 -14.99 32.06 -22.00
CA GLY A 370 -14.36 30.83 -22.48
C GLY A 370 -13.95 29.83 -21.40
N ILE A 371 -14.14 30.14 -20.11
CA ILE A 371 -13.83 29.23 -19.01
C ILE A 371 -15.00 28.29 -18.74
N PHE A 372 -14.68 27.02 -18.51
CA PHE A 372 -15.58 26.05 -17.89
C PHE A 372 -14.93 25.52 -16.61
N GLU A 373 -15.62 25.64 -15.48
CA GLU A 373 -15.15 25.17 -14.17
C GLU A 373 -16.28 24.46 -13.41
N PHE A 374 -15.99 23.29 -12.84
CA PHE A 374 -16.92 22.53 -12.03
C PHE A 374 -16.18 21.85 -10.87
N ASN A 375 -16.96 21.38 -9.90
CA ASN A 375 -16.43 20.70 -8.72
C ASN A 375 -16.89 19.26 -8.65
N VAL A 376 -16.01 18.38 -8.14
CA VAL A 376 -16.30 16.98 -7.84
C VAL A 376 -15.99 16.74 -6.38
N ALA A 377 -17.00 16.41 -5.58
CA ALA A 377 -16.81 15.96 -4.21
C ALA A 377 -16.40 14.49 -4.22
N VAL A 378 -15.37 14.13 -3.46
CA VAL A 378 -14.78 12.78 -3.43
C VAL A 378 -14.57 12.32 -1.99
N ASN A 379 -14.92 11.06 -1.74
CA ASN A 379 -14.68 10.41 -0.47
C ASN A 379 -13.41 9.56 -0.53
N PHE A 380 -12.32 10.10 0.02
CA PHE A 380 -11.05 9.42 0.22
C PHE A 380 -10.90 8.88 1.66
N SER A 381 -11.97 8.81 2.46
CA SER A 381 -11.89 8.36 3.86
C SER A 381 -11.40 6.92 4.02
N LYS A 382 -11.55 6.10 2.98
CA LYS A 382 -11.03 4.73 2.91
C LYS A 382 -9.65 4.65 2.25
N GLY A 383 -9.06 5.79 1.90
CA GLY A 383 -7.73 5.82 1.32
C GLY A 383 -6.66 5.67 2.40
N MET A 384 -5.63 4.89 2.11
CA MET A 384 -4.52 4.66 3.04
C MET A 384 -3.50 5.82 3.09
N GLN A 385 -3.60 6.81 2.19
CA GLN A 385 -2.69 7.96 2.17
C GLN A 385 -3.09 9.04 3.17
N ASP A 386 -2.13 9.89 3.54
CA ASP A 386 -2.42 11.10 4.31
C ASP A 386 -3.24 12.12 3.49
N ALA A 387 -3.97 12.99 4.19
CA ALA A 387 -4.73 14.08 3.57
C ALA A 387 -3.85 14.95 2.66
N GLY A 388 -2.59 15.21 3.04
CA GLY A 388 -1.64 15.96 2.22
C GLY A 388 -1.41 15.35 0.83
N TYR A 389 -1.48 14.03 0.71
CA TYR A 389 -1.35 13.33 -0.57
C TYR A 389 -2.52 13.66 -1.51
N PHE A 390 -3.75 13.68 -0.99
CA PHE A 390 -4.94 14.00 -1.79
C PHE A 390 -5.08 15.50 -2.07
N LEU A 391 -4.37 16.38 -1.33
CA LEU A 391 -4.39 17.82 -1.54
C LEU A 391 -3.36 18.29 -2.59
N ASP A 392 -2.28 17.53 -2.79
CA ASP A 392 -1.26 17.87 -3.77
C ASP A 392 -1.75 17.55 -5.18
N SER A 393 -2.03 18.60 -5.97
CA SER A 393 -2.49 18.47 -7.36
C SER A 393 -1.47 17.77 -8.26
N THR A 394 -0.19 17.73 -7.89
CA THR A 394 0.83 16.99 -8.64
C THR A 394 0.68 15.47 -8.49
N ASN A 395 -0.16 14.98 -7.57
CA ASN A 395 -0.53 13.56 -7.42
C ASN A 395 -1.67 13.14 -8.36
N TYR A 396 -2.18 14.05 -9.18
CA TYR A 396 -3.27 13.79 -10.10
C TYR A 396 -2.78 13.77 -11.55
N LYS A 397 -3.27 12.81 -12.33
CA LYS A 397 -3.10 12.75 -13.78
C LYS A 397 -4.46 12.82 -14.44
N LEU A 398 -4.64 13.78 -15.35
CA LEU A 398 -5.86 13.94 -16.11
C LEU A 398 -5.70 13.31 -17.50
N SER A 399 -6.74 12.66 -18.02
CA SER A 399 -6.73 12.16 -19.40
C SER A 399 -6.65 13.28 -20.45
N ASN A 400 -7.05 14.49 -20.08
CA ASN A 400 -6.90 15.70 -20.88
C ASN A 400 -6.14 16.78 -20.09
N GLU A 401 -4.89 17.03 -20.50
CA GLU A 401 -3.99 17.99 -19.88
C GLU A 401 -4.41 19.46 -20.09
N LYS A 402 -5.46 19.74 -20.89
CA LYS A 402 -6.07 21.07 -21.01
C LYS A 402 -6.95 21.44 -19.82
N TYR A 403 -7.18 20.50 -18.90
CA TYR A 403 -7.77 20.77 -17.60
C TYR A 403 -6.67 21.05 -16.57
N SER A 404 -6.96 22.00 -15.68
CA SER A 404 -6.22 22.18 -14.43
C SER A 404 -7.08 21.66 -13.28
N LEU A 405 -6.42 21.11 -12.25
CA LEU A 405 -7.06 20.56 -11.06
C LEU A 405 -6.52 21.23 -9.80
N ARG A 406 -7.42 21.55 -8.87
CA ARG A 406 -7.08 21.93 -7.49
C ARG A 406 -7.88 21.06 -6.54
N ALA A 407 -7.25 20.59 -5.47
CA ALA A 407 -7.90 19.82 -4.42
C ALA A 407 -7.97 20.64 -3.12
N LYS A 408 -9.06 20.48 -2.37
CA LYS A 408 -9.24 21.06 -1.04
C LYS A 408 -9.96 20.09 -0.13
N THR A 409 -9.69 20.15 1.17
CA THR A 409 -10.46 19.43 2.18
C THR A 409 -11.85 20.05 2.33
N ILE A 410 -12.87 19.21 2.47
CA ILE A 410 -14.21 19.65 2.83
C ILE A 410 -14.26 19.80 4.36
N ASN A 411 -14.33 21.05 4.81
CA ASN A 411 -14.46 21.38 6.24
C ASN A 411 -15.89 21.79 6.63
N ASP A 412 -16.72 22.15 5.66
CA ASP A 412 -18.09 22.58 5.90
C ASP A 412 -19.00 21.37 6.16
N ARG A 413 -19.18 21.06 7.44
CA ARG A 413 -20.04 19.97 7.90
C ARG A 413 -21.54 20.33 7.85
N ASN A 414 -21.89 21.58 7.54
CA ASN A 414 -23.26 22.06 7.54
C ASN A 414 -23.91 22.03 6.15
N ASP A 415 -23.13 21.84 5.07
CA ASP A 415 -23.67 21.61 3.73
C ASP A 415 -24.08 20.13 3.57
N PRO A 416 -25.39 19.79 3.56
CA PRO A 416 -25.84 18.42 3.43
C PRO A 416 -25.43 17.79 2.10
N SER A 417 -25.16 18.60 1.08
CA SER A 417 -24.77 18.13 -0.24
C SER A 417 -23.35 17.58 -0.31
N LEU A 418 -22.52 17.89 0.71
CA LEU A 418 -21.14 17.43 0.88
C LEU A 418 -21.00 16.35 1.97
N SER A 419 -22.10 15.96 2.62
CA SER A 419 -22.09 14.91 3.64
C SER A 419 -21.52 13.60 3.11
N GLY A 420 -20.58 13.02 3.84
CA GLY A 420 -19.90 11.77 3.47
C GLY A 420 -18.74 11.94 2.48
N PHE A 421 -18.43 13.15 2.00
CA PHE A 421 -17.26 13.43 1.17
C PHE A 421 -16.16 14.12 1.98
N THR A 422 -14.91 13.92 1.56
CA THR A 422 -13.72 14.40 2.30
C THR A 422 -12.98 15.51 1.57
N HIS A 423 -13.03 15.50 0.24
CA HIS A 423 -12.27 16.40 -0.62
C HIS A 423 -13.15 16.95 -1.73
N LEU A 424 -12.84 18.17 -2.16
CA LEU A 424 -13.44 18.83 -3.30
C LEU A 424 -12.36 19.04 -4.36
N LEU A 425 -12.55 18.45 -5.53
CA LEU A 425 -11.70 18.63 -6.70
C LEU A 425 -12.33 19.67 -7.61
N THR A 426 -11.65 20.78 -7.85
CA THR A 426 -12.06 21.82 -8.80
C THR A 426 -11.34 21.59 -10.12
N LEU A 427 -12.08 21.35 -11.20
CA LEU A 427 -11.56 21.19 -12.56
C LEU A 427 -11.89 22.41 -13.40
N ARG A 428 -10.90 22.92 -14.13
CA ARG A 428 -11.05 24.11 -14.99
C ARG A 428 -10.37 23.92 -16.34
N THR A 429 -11.06 24.31 -17.42
CA THR A 429 -10.51 24.35 -18.78
C THR A 429 -10.97 25.59 -19.55
N THR A 430 -10.28 25.89 -20.64
CA THR A 430 -10.71 26.81 -21.70
C THR A 430 -10.92 26.11 -23.05
N ASP A 431 -10.78 24.78 -23.09
CA ASP A 431 -10.90 23.94 -24.29
C ASP A 431 -12.06 22.93 -24.12
N LEU A 432 -13.27 23.45 -23.87
CA LEU A 432 -14.46 22.62 -23.62
C LEU A 432 -14.92 21.91 -24.90
N LYS A 433 -15.04 20.58 -24.83
CA LYS A 433 -15.49 19.67 -25.89
C LYS A 433 -16.17 18.42 -25.30
N ASP A 434 -16.81 17.63 -26.16
CA ASP A 434 -17.32 16.31 -25.80
C ASP A 434 -16.16 15.36 -25.50
N GLU A 435 -16.11 14.78 -24.31
CA GLU A 435 -15.06 13.84 -23.94
C GLU A 435 -15.40 12.95 -22.75
N LYS A 436 -14.72 11.81 -22.66
CA LYS A 436 -14.59 11.04 -21.42
C LYS A 436 -13.37 11.53 -20.67
N LEU A 437 -13.61 12.29 -19.60
CA LEU A 437 -12.57 12.82 -18.75
C LEU A 437 -12.27 11.81 -17.63
N ARG A 438 -11.00 11.49 -17.42
CA ARG A 438 -10.56 10.61 -16.34
C ARG A 438 -9.62 11.39 -15.42
N ILE A 439 -9.88 11.30 -14.12
CA ILE A 439 -9.03 11.85 -13.07
C ILE A 439 -8.41 10.65 -12.34
N ASP A 440 -7.11 10.47 -12.51
CA ASP A 440 -6.35 9.43 -11.82
C ASP A 440 -5.57 10.04 -10.67
N VAL A 441 -5.69 9.50 -9.46
CA VAL A 441 -4.72 9.72 -8.38
C VAL A 441 -3.65 8.66 -8.54
N VAL A 442 -2.41 9.06 -8.79
CA VAL A 442 -1.33 8.13 -9.16
C VAL A 442 -0.42 7.82 -7.99
N GLY A 443 0.14 6.61 -7.96
CA GLY A 443 1.15 6.20 -7.01
C GLY A 443 2.49 6.88 -7.32
N LYS A 444 3.01 7.66 -6.37
CA LYS A 444 4.31 8.33 -6.48
C LYS A 444 4.90 8.64 -5.12
N VAL A 445 6.20 8.90 -5.11
CA VAL A 445 6.91 9.38 -3.92
C VAL A 445 6.52 10.84 -3.63
N PRO A 446 6.02 11.16 -2.43
CA PRO A 446 5.60 12.51 -2.06
C PRO A 446 6.79 13.42 -1.78
N GLY A 447 6.57 14.74 -1.89
CA GLY A 447 7.62 15.77 -1.73
C GLY A 447 8.38 15.69 -0.41
N TRP A 448 7.72 15.30 0.68
CA TRP A 448 8.33 15.26 2.00
C TRP A 448 9.53 14.30 2.07
N VAL A 449 9.51 13.20 1.31
CA VAL A 449 10.60 12.21 1.23
C VAL A 449 11.88 12.86 0.72
N TYR A 450 11.78 13.72 -0.30
CA TYR A 450 12.93 14.45 -0.83
C TYR A 450 13.41 15.53 0.13
N THR A 451 12.50 16.20 0.85
CA THR A 451 12.89 17.23 1.83
C THR A 451 13.61 16.66 3.05
N THR A 452 13.31 15.41 3.43
CA THR A 452 13.96 14.69 4.55
C THR A 452 15.15 13.84 4.11
N SER A 453 15.43 13.76 2.81
CA SER A 453 16.59 13.04 2.31
C SER A 453 17.79 13.96 2.24
N SER A 454 18.96 13.42 2.53
CA SER A 454 20.25 14.05 2.28
C SER A 454 21.04 13.30 1.23
N GLU A 455 21.78 14.03 0.41
CA GLU A 455 22.80 13.51 -0.50
C GLU A 455 24.22 13.82 -0.02
N ASP A 456 24.35 14.61 1.05
CA ASP A 456 25.62 14.95 1.69
C ASP A 456 25.38 15.36 3.15
N ASP A 457 25.73 14.47 4.07
CA ASP A 457 25.57 14.63 5.52
C ASP A 457 26.86 15.06 6.23
N THR A 458 27.91 15.45 5.49
CA THR A 458 29.22 15.80 6.08
C THR A 458 29.19 17.06 6.96
N GLN A 459 28.14 17.87 6.86
CA GLN A 459 27.93 19.09 7.63
C GLN A 459 26.89 18.94 8.74
N ILE A 460 26.59 17.71 9.19
CA ILE A 460 25.51 17.44 10.16
C ILE A 460 25.62 18.22 11.48
N GLU A 461 26.83 18.56 11.93
CA GLU A 461 27.04 19.35 13.17
C GLU A 461 26.84 20.86 12.96
N THR A 462 27.09 21.37 11.75
CA THR A 462 27.09 22.81 11.47
C THR A 462 25.85 23.29 10.73
N ASN A 463 25.12 22.38 10.09
CA ASN A 463 23.92 22.68 9.33
C ASN A 463 22.69 22.08 10.04
N ALA A 464 21.86 22.93 10.65
CA ALA A 464 20.66 22.52 11.37
C ALA A 464 19.60 21.86 10.46
N ASP A 465 19.59 22.16 9.16
CA ASP A 465 18.70 21.46 8.21
C ASP A 465 19.18 20.03 7.96
N GLU A 466 20.49 19.81 7.96
CA GLU A 466 21.10 18.51 7.71
C GLU A 466 20.86 17.54 8.88
N ALA A 467 20.92 18.03 10.11
CA ALA A 467 20.54 17.26 11.29
C ALA A 467 19.11 16.69 11.20
N ARG A 468 18.20 17.34 10.46
CA ARG A 468 16.80 16.90 10.29
C ARG A 468 16.59 15.94 9.11
N LYS A 469 17.67 15.50 8.45
CA LYS A 469 17.61 14.61 7.29
C LYS A 469 18.22 13.24 7.57
N THR A 470 17.94 12.33 6.65
CA THR A 470 18.49 10.99 6.59
C THR A 470 19.25 10.83 5.27
N PHE A 471 20.54 10.50 5.36
CA PHE A 471 21.38 10.28 4.20
C PHE A 471 20.87 9.12 3.33
N GLY A 472 20.59 9.42 2.06
CA GLY A 472 20.12 8.47 1.05
C GLY A 472 18.66 8.02 1.16
N PHE A 473 17.84 8.63 2.02
CA PHE A 473 16.46 8.17 2.27
C PHE A 473 15.57 8.16 1.01
N SER A 474 15.72 9.13 0.11
CA SER A 474 14.98 9.15 -1.16
C SER A 474 15.31 7.92 -2.01
N TYR A 475 16.56 7.48 -2.07
CA TYR A 475 16.97 6.30 -2.83
C TYR A 475 16.33 5.01 -2.30
N LEU A 476 16.20 4.90 -0.97
CA LEU A 476 15.49 3.82 -0.31
C LEU A 476 14.00 3.79 -0.72
N VAL A 477 13.29 4.90 -0.53
CA VAL A 477 11.84 4.97 -0.82
C VAL A 477 11.57 4.85 -2.32
N GLU A 478 12.43 5.42 -3.17
CA GLU A 478 12.35 5.27 -4.62
C GLU A 478 12.58 3.83 -5.07
N GLY A 479 13.51 3.09 -4.44
CA GLY A 479 13.71 1.68 -4.74
C GLY A 479 12.44 0.86 -4.54
N VAL A 480 11.73 1.10 -3.43
CA VAL A 480 10.42 0.50 -3.18
C VAL A 480 9.38 1.00 -4.19
N SER A 481 9.25 2.32 -4.34
CA SER A 481 8.26 2.93 -5.24
C SER A 481 8.41 2.45 -6.68
N ASP A 482 9.63 2.31 -7.20
CA ASP A 482 9.89 1.83 -8.57
C ASP A 482 9.49 0.36 -8.75
N ALA A 483 9.48 -0.44 -7.68
CA ALA A 483 9.02 -1.82 -7.71
C ALA A 483 7.49 -1.92 -7.82
N PHE A 484 6.75 -0.95 -7.28
CA PHE A 484 5.29 -0.89 -7.31
C PHE A 484 4.74 -0.09 -8.50
N TYR A 485 5.43 1.00 -8.85
CA TYR A 485 4.99 2.02 -9.79
C TYR A 485 6.02 2.18 -10.92
N PRO A 486 6.16 1.20 -11.82
CA PRO A 486 7.11 1.28 -12.91
C PRO A 486 6.81 2.49 -13.79
N ARG A 487 7.86 3.23 -14.19
CA ARG A 487 7.73 4.47 -14.98
C ARG A 487 7.06 4.30 -16.34
N SER A 488 7.02 3.07 -16.86
CA SER A 488 6.35 2.71 -18.11
C SER A 488 4.82 2.60 -17.98
N GLN A 489 4.26 2.68 -16.76
CA GLN A 489 2.84 2.55 -16.48
C GLN A 489 2.28 3.83 -15.85
N ALA A 490 0.95 4.00 -15.93
CA ALA A 490 0.28 5.17 -15.36
C ALA A 490 0.12 5.09 -13.83
N ASN A 491 0.18 3.88 -13.26
CA ASN A 491 0.08 3.59 -11.83
C ASN A 491 -1.10 4.27 -11.10
N PRO A 492 -2.34 4.21 -11.63
CA PRO A 492 -3.50 4.78 -10.95
C PRO A 492 -3.82 3.99 -9.68
N LEU A 493 -3.86 4.68 -8.54
CA LEU A 493 -4.37 4.14 -7.28
C LEU A 493 -5.88 4.33 -7.18
N TYR A 494 -6.35 5.49 -7.66
CA TYR A 494 -7.77 5.81 -7.71
C TYR A 494 -8.11 6.40 -9.07
N THR A 495 -9.30 6.05 -9.58
CA THR A 495 -9.80 6.59 -10.85
C THR A 495 -11.21 7.13 -10.67
N ILE A 496 -11.44 8.37 -11.10
CA ILE A 496 -12.75 9.01 -11.14
C ILE A 496 -13.11 9.25 -12.61
N PRO A 497 -14.04 8.46 -13.18
CA PRO A 497 -14.51 8.64 -14.55
C PRO A 497 -15.61 9.69 -14.63
N LEU A 498 -15.52 10.58 -15.61
CA LEU A 498 -16.52 11.60 -15.91
C LEU A 498 -16.80 11.62 -17.42
N THR A 499 -18.00 12.03 -17.80
CA THR A 499 -18.33 12.32 -19.21
C THR A 499 -18.79 13.76 -19.34
N ILE A 500 -18.21 14.48 -20.29
CA ILE A 500 -18.57 15.86 -20.64
C ILE A 500 -19.26 15.84 -22.01
N GLN A 501 -20.44 16.47 -22.09
CA GLN A 501 -21.21 16.68 -23.32
C GLN A 501 -21.56 18.17 -23.40
N LYS A 502 -21.13 18.82 -24.47
CA LYS A 502 -21.18 20.26 -24.70
C LYS A 502 -22.47 20.71 -25.37
#